data_AF-A0A210VIX6-F1
#
_entry.id   AF-A0A210VIX6-F1
#
_cell.length_a   1.000
_cell.length_b   1.000
_cell.length_c   1.000
_cell.angle_alpha   90.00
_cell.angle_beta   90.00
_cell.angle_gamma   90.00
#
_symmetry.space_group_name_H-M   'P 1'
#
loop_
_entity.id
_entity.type
_entity.pdbx_description
1 polymer ?
#
loop_
_entity_poly.entity_id
_entity_poly.type
_entity_poly.pdbx_seq_one_letter_code
_entity_poly.pdbx_strand_id
1 'polypeptide(L)'
;MIISIANKDVMLKILGEVMKMNVLKIFLEPLHWPSRMNVFKMHNVYIVPYRMKLNQFIETIESCMLALASVISINPEKIRGSEWSTMLYLMSGISNRQLAYMLKTSEKTLSGRVNNLAIKLGLVGFNKALQLRAMNLFYLIYTLNKPAEKRNYFMKQQKAILESVKKWFAIV
;
A
#
# COMPACT_ATOMS: atom_id res chain seq x y z
N MET A 1 -11.09 -10.72 -17.74
CA MET A 1 -11.89 -11.20 -16.59
C MET A 1 -11.98 -10.07 -15.58
N ILE A 2 -13.20 -9.71 -15.15
CA ILE A 2 -13.44 -8.71 -14.11
C ILE A 2 -13.94 -9.45 -12.88
N ILE A 3 -13.31 -9.23 -11.72
CA ILE A 3 -13.71 -9.84 -10.45
C ILE A 3 -13.93 -8.71 -9.44
N SER A 4 -15.11 -8.66 -8.83
CA SER A 4 -15.41 -7.77 -7.71
C SER A 4 -15.27 -8.54 -6.40
N ILE A 5 -14.48 -8.03 -5.46
CA ILE A 5 -14.15 -8.72 -4.20
C ILE A 5 -14.30 -7.74 -3.04
N ALA A 6 -15.26 -8.00 -2.15
CA ALA A 6 -15.49 -7.17 -0.97
C ALA A 6 -14.52 -7.48 0.19
N ASN A 7 -14.11 -8.75 0.33
CA ASN A 7 -13.23 -9.19 1.41
C ASN A 7 -11.75 -8.94 1.06
N LYS A 8 -11.06 -8.18 1.92
CA LYS A 8 -9.64 -7.83 1.74
C LYS A 8 -8.72 -9.06 1.66
N ASP A 9 -8.89 -10.05 2.53
CA ASP A 9 -7.98 -11.21 2.59
C ASP A 9 -8.16 -12.10 1.36
N VAL A 10 -9.40 -12.26 0.90
CA VAL A 10 -9.70 -12.94 -0.37
C VAL A 10 -9.10 -12.17 -1.55
N MET A 11 -9.24 -10.84 -1.58
CA MET A 11 -8.65 -10.00 -2.62
C MET A 11 -7.13 -10.16 -2.68
N LEU A 12 -6.45 -10.15 -1.54
CA LEU A 12 -5.00 -10.32 -1.48
C LEU A 12 -4.54 -11.72 -1.92
N LYS A 13 -5.29 -12.77 -1.57
CA LYS A 13 -5.03 -14.14 -2.05
C LYS A 13 -5.15 -14.22 -3.57
N ILE A 14 -6.25 -13.72 -4.12
CA ILE A 14 -6.49 -13.73 -5.57
C ILE A 14 -5.42 -12.91 -6.29
N LEU A 15 -5.14 -11.69 -5.82
CA LEU A 15 -4.09 -10.85 -6.39
C LEU A 15 -2.73 -11.56 -6.35
N GLY A 16 -2.39 -12.20 -5.22
CA GLY A 16 -1.16 -12.96 -5.07
C GLY A 16 -1.03 -14.14 -6.04
N GLU A 17 -2.12 -14.84 -6.36
CA GLU A 17 -2.10 -15.91 -7.37
C GLU A 17 -2.03 -15.35 -8.78
N VAL A 18 -2.81 -14.31 -9.11
CA VAL A 18 -2.78 -13.66 -10.42
C VAL A 18 -1.40 -13.06 -10.72
N MET A 19 -0.72 -12.49 -9.72
CA MET A 19 0.64 -11.95 -9.88
C MET A 19 1.70 -13.03 -10.16
N LYS A 20 1.47 -14.30 -9.81
CA LYS A 20 2.37 -15.41 -10.16
C LYS A 20 2.13 -15.94 -11.57
N MET A 21 0.96 -15.68 -12.13
CA MET A 21 0.65 -16.01 -13.51
C MET A 21 1.41 -15.06 -14.45
N ASN A 22 1.58 -15.44 -15.71
CA ASN A 22 2.22 -14.59 -16.72
C ASN A 22 1.28 -13.46 -17.19
N VAL A 23 0.84 -12.61 -16.26
CA VAL A 23 -0.09 -11.50 -16.51
C VAL A 23 0.68 -10.20 -16.65
N LEU A 24 0.52 -9.56 -17.81
CA LEU A 24 1.26 -8.34 -18.16
C LEU A 24 0.85 -7.13 -17.32
N LYS A 25 -0.46 -6.94 -17.08
CA LYS A 25 -1.01 -5.78 -16.36
C LYS A 25 -2.25 -6.20 -15.57
N ILE A 26 -2.29 -5.83 -14.31
CA ILE A 26 -3.41 -6.07 -13.39
C ILE A 26 -3.97 -4.70 -13.01
N PHE A 27 -5.23 -4.44 -13.32
CA PHE A 27 -5.89 -3.19 -12.93
C PHE A 27 -6.72 -3.41 -11.67
N LEU A 28 -6.45 -2.60 -10.65
CA LEU A 28 -7.16 -2.59 -9.39
C LEU A 28 -7.89 -1.26 -9.24
N GLU A 29 -9.19 -1.34 -8.92
CA GLU A 29 -10.02 -0.20 -8.55
C GLU A 29 -10.39 -0.34 -7.06
N PRO A 30 -9.59 0.20 -6.12
CA PRO A 30 -9.85 0.02 -4.70
C PRO A 30 -11.05 0.86 -4.25
N LEU A 31 -11.90 0.28 -3.41
CA LEU A 31 -12.97 1.02 -2.75
C LEU A 31 -12.37 2.18 -1.94
N HIS A 32 -12.95 3.37 -2.06
CA HIS A 32 -12.49 4.62 -1.44
C HIS A 32 -11.16 5.19 -1.97
N TRP A 33 -10.63 4.67 -3.08
CA TRP A 33 -9.60 5.41 -3.82
C TRP A 33 -10.21 6.68 -4.43
N PRO A 34 -9.58 7.85 -4.36
CA PRO A 34 -10.13 9.05 -4.98
C PRO A 34 -10.38 8.92 -6.49
N SER A 35 -11.49 9.51 -6.93
CA SER A 35 -11.98 9.44 -8.32
C SER A 35 -11.25 10.38 -9.28
N ARG A 36 -10.58 11.41 -8.77
CA ARG A 36 -9.80 12.38 -9.56
C ARG A 36 -8.32 12.23 -9.25
N MET A 37 -7.75 11.10 -9.64
CA MET A 37 -6.35 10.79 -9.41
C MET A 37 -5.67 10.25 -10.65
N ASN A 38 -4.35 10.39 -10.71
CA ASN A 38 -3.53 9.68 -11.68
C ASN A 38 -3.55 8.18 -11.38
N VAL A 39 -3.29 7.38 -12.41
CA VAL A 39 -3.05 5.95 -12.24
C VAL A 39 -1.70 5.75 -11.56
N PHE A 40 -1.65 4.89 -10.55
CA PHE A 40 -0.39 4.49 -9.92
C PHE A 40 0.02 3.12 -10.45
N LYS A 41 1.32 2.92 -10.67
CA LYS A 41 1.86 1.62 -11.08
C LYS A 41 2.91 1.17 -10.10
N MET A 42 2.80 -0.07 -9.67
CA MET A 42 3.85 -0.76 -8.94
C MET A 42 3.95 -2.20 -9.43
N HIS A 43 5.12 -2.59 -9.92
CA HIS A 43 5.29 -3.83 -10.68
C HIS A 43 4.34 -3.88 -11.90
N ASN A 44 3.59 -4.97 -12.07
CA ASN A 44 2.55 -5.11 -13.09
C ASN A 44 1.15 -4.68 -12.59
N VAL A 45 1.04 -4.12 -11.39
CA VAL A 45 -0.24 -3.70 -10.79
C VAL A 45 -0.46 -2.21 -11.00
N TYR A 46 -1.60 -1.87 -11.57
CA TYR A 46 -2.08 -0.53 -11.87
C TYR A 46 -3.25 -0.21 -10.96
N ILE A 47 -3.13 0.82 -10.14
CA ILE A 47 -4.20 1.30 -9.27
C ILE A 47 -4.88 2.46 -9.97
N VAL A 48 -6.15 2.26 -10.31
CA VAL A 48 -6.95 3.22 -11.06
C VAL A 48 -7.91 3.99 -10.14
N PRO A 49 -8.37 5.18 -10.55
CA PRO A 49 -9.40 5.93 -9.82
C PRO A 49 -10.69 5.13 -9.60
N TYR A 50 -11.32 5.31 -8.45
CA TYR A 50 -12.62 4.70 -8.15
C TYR A 50 -13.76 5.48 -8.81
N ARG A 51 -14.86 4.79 -9.13
CA ARG A 51 -16.11 5.38 -9.67
C ARG A 51 -15.91 6.07 -11.01
N MET A 52 -15.00 5.56 -11.82
CA MET A 52 -14.96 5.97 -13.22
C MET A 52 -16.23 5.48 -13.92
N LYS A 53 -16.75 6.31 -14.84
CA LYS A 53 -17.76 5.82 -15.79
C LYS A 53 -17.13 4.73 -16.64
N LEU A 54 -17.90 3.74 -17.10
CA LEU A 54 -17.37 2.60 -17.86
C LEU A 54 -16.49 3.03 -19.04
N ASN A 55 -16.92 4.03 -19.82
CA ASN A 55 -16.14 4.54 -20.95
C ASN A 55 -14.78 5.11 -20.50
N GLN A 56 -14.77 5.92 -19.44
CA GLN A 56 -13.55 6.47 -18.87
C GLN A 56 -12.62 5.39 -18.31
N PHE A 57 -13.18 4.34 -17.71
CA PHE A 57 -12.42 3.19 -17.22
C PHE A 57 -11.75 2.44 -18.38
N ILE A 58 -12.49 2.19 -19.47
CA ILE A 58 -11.96 1.56 -20.69
C ILE A 58 -10.85 2.42 -21.31
N GLU A 59 -11.11 3.72 -21.51
CA GLU A 59 -10.12 4.67 -22.04
C GLU A 59 -8.85 4.73 -21.19
N THR A 60 -9.00 4.66 -19.85
CA THR A 60 -7.86 4.64 -18.92
C THR A 60 -7.04 3.36 -19.08
N ILE A 61 -7.71 2.20 -19.18
CA ILE A 61 -7.04 0.91 -19.42
C ILE A 61 -6.31 0.94 -20.76
N GLU A 62 -6.97 1.35 -21.84
CA GLU A 62 -6.39 1.42 -23.18
C GLU A 62 -5.17 2.34 -23.21
N SER A 63 -5.28 3.52 -22.60
CA SER A 63 -4.16 4.46 -22.49
C SER A 63 -2.98 3.87 -21.70
N CYS A 64 -3.24 3.09 -20.64
CA CYS A 64 -2.21 2.35 -19.91
C CYS A 64 -1.64 1.18 -20.72
N MET A 65 -2.46 0.55 -21.57
CA MET A 65 -2.03 -0.53 -22.47
C MET A 65 -1.05 -0.01 -23.52
N LEU A 66 -1.37 1.13 -24.14
CA LEU A 66 -0.59 1.82 -25.17
C LEU A 66 0.58 2.67 -24.64
N ALA A 67 0.78 2.71 -23.30
CA ALA A 67 1.76 3.56 -22.64
C ALA A 67 1.60 5.07 -22.91
N LEU A 68 0.36 5.51 -23.19
CA LEU A 68 -0.02 6.90 -23.42
C LEU A 68 -0.47 7.59 -22.12
N ALA A 69 -0.90 6.83 -21.12
CA ALA A 69 -1.33 7.38 -19.85
C ALA A 69 -0.17 7.96 -19.03
N SER A 70 -0.39 9.11 -18.40
CA SER A 70 0.48 9.61 -17.33
C SER A 70 0.28 8.76 -16.08
N VAL A 71 1.27 7.92 -15.77
CA VAL A 71 1.22 6.97 -14.66
C VAL A 71 2.29 7.33 -13.62
N ILE A 72 1.90 7.38 -12.36
CA ILE A 72 2.84 7.53 -11.24
C ILE A 72 3.51 6.18 -10.99
N SER A 73 4.75 6.03 -11.44
CA SER A 73 5.54 4.81 -11.26
C SER A 73 6.18 4.77 -9.87
N ILE A 74 5.85 3.74 -9.09
CA ILE A 74 6.37 3.51 -7.75
C ILE A 74 7.48 2.47 -7.82
N ASN A 75 8.64 2.80 -7.27
CA ASN A 75 9.73 1.86 -7.05
C ASN A 75 9.83 1.49 -5.56
N PRO A 76 9.26 0.35 -5.14
CA PRO A 76 9.22 0.00 -3.72
C PRO A 76 10.58 -0.42 -3.16
N GLU A 77 11.58 -0.75 -3.99
CA GLU A 77 12.93 -1.10 -3.52
C GLU A 77 13.70 0.13 -3.02
N LYS A 78 13.26 1.36 -3.33
CA LYS A 78 13.83 2.61 -2.79
C LYS A 78 13.29 2.97 -1.39
N ILE A 79 12.35 2.19 -0.87
CA ILE A 79 11.69 2.44 0.41
C ILE A 79 12.43 1.65 1.51
N ARG A 80 12.82 2.36 2.57
CA ARG A 80 13.54 1.78 3.70
C ARG A 80 12.59 0.97 4.57
N GLY A 81 13.07 -0.12 5.15
CA GLY A 81 12.28 -0.93 6.10
C GLY A 81 11.77 -0.14 7.31
N SER A 82 12.48 0.90 7.75
CA SER A 82 12.04 1.80 8.82
C SER A 82 10.85 2.69 8.43
N GLU A 83 10.70 3.02 7.14
CA GLU A 83 9.53 3.77 6.62
C GLU A 83 8.30 2.85 6.60
N TRP A 84 8.45 1.63 6.09
CA TRP A 84 7.39 0.62 6.11
C TRP A 84 6.94 0.26 7.53
N SER A 85 7.88 -0.05 8.42
CA SER A 85 7.55 -0.42 9.80
C SER A 85 6.86 0.70 10.56
N THR A 86 7.29 1.96 10.40
CA THR A 86 6.61 3.10 11.03
C THR A 86 5.15 3.18 10.58
N MET A 87 4.88 3.05 9.28
CA MET A 87 3.51 3.00 8.75
C MET A 87 2.70 1.83 9.32
N LEU A 88 3.29 0.63 9.40
CA LEU A 88 2.61 -0.56 9.93
C LEU A 88 2.22 -0.41 11.41
N TYR A 89 3.09 0.19 12.22
CA TYR A 89 2.77 0.54 13.60
C TYR A 89 1.54 1.45 13.65
N LEU A 90 1.58 2.58 12.92
CA LEU A 90 0.47 3.54 12.91
C LEU A 90 -0.84 2.92 12.40
N MET A 91 -0.77 2.08 11.36
CA MET A 91 -1.92 1.31 10.85
C MET A 91 -2.48 0.31 11.86
N SER A 92 -1.68 -0.11 12.85
CA SER A 92 -2.11 -0.98 13.95
C SER A 92 -2.78 -0.20 15.10
N GLY A 93 -2.96 1.12 14.96
CA GLY A 93 -3.73 1.95 15.89
C GLY A 93 -2.91 2.67 16.96
N ILE A 94 -1.58 2.51 16.99
CA ILE A 94 -0.73 3.27 17.92
C ILE A 94 -0.54 4.70 17.40
N SER A 95 -0.61 5.69 18.30
CA SER A 95 -0.33 7.09 17.95
C SER A 95 1.16 7.35 17.74
N ASN A 96 1.52 8.43 17.04
CA ASN A 96 2.91 8.87 16.90
C ASN A 96 3.61 9.06 18.25
N ARG A 97 2.90 9.63 19.23
CA ARG A 97 3.42 9.88 20.59
C ARG A 97 3.76 8.57 21.31
N GLN A 98 2.83 7.63 21.30
CA GLN A 98 3.04 6.32 21.92
C GLN A 98 4.16 5.54 21.21
N LEU A 99 4.19 5.58 19.87
CA LEU A 99 5.23 4.93 19.10
C LEU A 99 6.62 5.55 19.34
N ALA A 100 6.68 6.88 19.49
CA ALA A 100 7.91 7.60 19.81
C ALA A 100 8.49 7.11 21.15
N TYR A 101 7.64 6.98 22.16
CA TYR A 101 8.03 6.44 23.46
C TYR A 101 8.47 4.97 23.34
N MET A 102 7.66 4.13 22.70
CA MET A 102 7.93 2.69 22.53
C MET A 102 9.28 2.42 21.84
N LEU A 103 9.62 3.21 20.82
CA LEU A 103 10.85 3.08 20.05
C LEU A 103 12.01 3.95 20.57
N LYS A 104 11.83 4.65 21.70
CA LYS A 104 12.80 5.61 22.26
C LYS A 104 13.32 6.59 21.19
N THR A 105 12.40 7.20 20.44
CA THR A 105 12.69 8.14 19.35
C THR A 105 11.80 9.37 19.43
N SER A 106 11.96 10.33 18.50
CA SER A 106 11.13 11.54 18.48
C SER A 106 9.92 11.41 17.54
N GLU A 107 8.81 12.07 17.87
CA GLU A 107 7.64 12.16 16.99
C GLU A 107 7.98 12.81 15.63
N LYS A 108 8.95 13.75 15.63
CA LYS A 108 9.46 14.39 14.42
C LYS A 108 10.15 13.38 13.50
N THR A 109 10.94 12.47 14.06
CA THR A 109 11.59 11.38 13.30
C THR A 109 10.56 10.46 12.67
N LEU A 110 9.52 10.06 13.42
CA LEU A 110 8.45 9.20 12.91
C LEU A 110 7.65 9.89 11.80
N SER A 111 7.27 11.15 12.02
CA SER A 111 6.59 11.97 11.03
C SER A 111 7.42 12.13 9.75
N GLY A 112 8.73 12.35 9.89
CA GLY A 112 9.66 12.39 8.76
C GLY A 112 9.68 11.09 7.95
N ARG A 113 9.66 9.92 8.62
CA ARG A 113 9.60 8.61 7.94
C ARG A 113 8.31 8.43 7.15
N VAL A 114 7.15 8.80 7.73
CA VAL A 114 5.85 8.72 7.05
C VAL A 114 5.78 9.68 5.86
N ASN A 115 6.29 10.91 6.01
CA ASN A 115 6.32 11.89 4.93
C ASN A 115 7.24 11.44 3.78
N ASN A 116 8.42 10.92 4.10
CA ASN A 116 9.33 10.37 3.09
C ASN A 116 8.69 9.20 2.34
N LEU A 117 7.97 8.33 3.06
CA LEU A 117 7.19 7.25 2.44
C LEU A 117 6.12 7.81 1.50
N ALA A 118 5.37 8.85 1.92
CA ALA A 118 4.33 9.46 1.11
C ALA A 118 4.92 10.03 -0.19
N ILE A 119 6.05 10.74 -0.10
CA ILE A 119 6.75 11.31 -1.26
C ILE A 119 7.15 10.19 -2.24
N LYS A 120 7.78 9.11 -1.75
CA LYS A 120 8.23 7.99 -2.59
C LYS A 120 7.09 7.23 -3.26
N LEU A 121 5.90 7.27 -2.67
CA LEU A 121 4.70 6.64 -3.20
C LEU A 121 3.83 7.60 -4.04
N GLY A 122 4.23 8.87 -4.20
CA GLY A 122 3.43 9.87 -4.92
C GLY A 122 2.14 10.27 -4.19
N LEU A 123 2.13 10.16 -2.85
CA LEU A 123 0.96 10.40 -1.99
C LEU A 123 0.96 11.78 -1.31
N VAL A 124 1.76 12.73 -1.82
CA VAL A 124 1.84 14.09 -1.28
C VAL A 124 0.50 14.81 -1.51
N GLY A 125 0.06 15.59 -0.51
CA GLY A 125 -1.19 16.37 -0.59
C GLY A 125 -2.45 15.60 -0.17
N PHE A 126 -2.39 14.27 -0.03
CA PHE A 126 -3.51 13.52 0.56
C PHE A 126 -3.58 13.71 2.07
N ASN A 127 -4.80 13.58 2.63
CA ASN A 127 -4.97 13.52 4.08
C ASN A 127 -4.29 12.28 4.66
N LYS A 128 -3.87 12.37 5.94
CA LYS A 128 -3.09 11.31 6.60
C LYS A 128 -3.78 9.93 6.61
N ALA A 129 -5.10 9.89 6.77
CA ALA A 129 -5.83 8.63 6.82
C ALA A 129 -5.79 7.92 5.46
N LEU A 130 -6.01 8.67 4.38
CA LEU A 130 -5.88 8.15 3.02
C LEU A 130 -4.44 7.75 2.70
N GLN A 131 -3.45 8.57 3.08
CA GLN A 131 -2.03 8.24 2.91
C GLN A 131 -1.69 6.90 3.55
N LEU A 132 -2.05 6.69 4.82
CA LEU A 132 -1.76 5.44 5.52
C LEU A 132 -2.46 4.23 4.89
N ARG A 133 -3.72 4.38 4.47
CA ARG A 133 -4.45 3.31 3.77
C ARG A 133 -3.80 2.96 2.43
N ALA A 134 -3.41 3.97 1.66
CA ALA A 134 -2.72 3.79 0.38
C ALA A 134 -1.34 3.16 0.55
N MET A 135 -0.55 3.63 1.52
CA MET A 135 0.75 3.04 1.89
C MET A 135 0.60 1.58 2.25
N ASN A 136 -0.42 1.22 3.02
CA ASN A 136 -0.68 -0.18 3.39
C ASN A 136 -1.02 -1.03 2.16
N LEU A 137 -1.83 -0.52 1.23
CA LEU A 137 -2.12 -1.22 -0.03
C LEU A 137 -0.85 -1.45 -0.85
N PHE A 138 0.01 -0.43 -1.01
CA PHE A 138 1.29 -0.58 -1.70
C PHE A 138 2.22 -1.55 -0.98
N TYR A 139 2.28 -1.51 0.36
CA TYR A 139 3.05 -2.48 1.13
C TYR A 139 2.57 -3.92 0.86
N LEU A 140 1.26 -4.15 0.85
CA LEU A 140 0.69 -5.47 0.60
C LEU A 140 1.05 -5.97 -0.81
N ILE A 141 0.88 -5.14 -1.84
CA ILE A 141 1.28 -5.50 -3.21
C ILE A 141 2.80 -5.78 -3.28
N TYR A 142 3.62 -4.97 -2.61
CA TYR A 142 5.07 -5.15 -2.58
C TYR A 142 5.45 -6.49 -1.98
N THR A 143 4.84 -6.85 -0.85
CA THR A 143 5.08 -8.15 -0.20
C THR A 143 4.58 -9.30 -1.05
N LEU A 144 3.40 -9.21 -1.69
CA LEU A 144 2.86 -10.25 -2.55
C LEU A 144 3.77 -10.60 -3.72
N ASN A 145 4.51 -9.62 -4.24
CA ASN A 145 5.48 -9.79 -5.33
C ASN A 145 6.79 -10.47 -4.89
N LYS A 146 6.98 -10.77 -3.60
CA LYS A 146 8.19 -11.43 -3.12
C LYS A 146 8.07 -12.96 -3.18
N PRO A 147 9.21 -13.69 -3.28
CA PRO A 147 9.22 -15.15 -3.14
C PRO A 147 8.59 -15.60 -1.82
N ALA A 148 8.12 -16.85 -1.77
CA ALA A 148 7.40 -17.41 -0.61
C ALA A 148 8.16 -17.22 0.72
N GLU A 149 9.47 -17.46 0.73
CA GLU A 149 10.33 -17.29 1.90
C GLU A 149 10.34 -15.85 2.42
N LYS A 150 10.52 -14.87 1.51
CA LYS A 150 10.51 -13.45 1.85
C LYS A 150 9.12 -12.98 2.28
N ARG A 151 8.05 -13.52 1.70
CA ARG A 151 6.67 -13.24 2.15
C ARG A 151 6.45 -13.69 3.59
N ASN A 152 6.90 -14.89 3.93
CA ASN A 152 6.81 -15.39 5.30
C ASN A 152 7.57 -14.49 6.29
N TYR A 153 8.72 -13.96 5.89
CA TYR A 153 9.44 -12.96 6.69
C TYR A 153 8.60 -11.69 6.94
N PHE A 154 8.02 -11.09 5.90
CA PHE A 154 7.18 -9.89 6.05
C PHE A 154 5.92 -10.16 6.88
N MET A 155 5.27 -11.31 6.70
CA MET A 155 4.12 -11.71 7.52
C MET A 155 4.48 -11.85 9.00
N LYS A 156 5.61 -12.49 9.31
CA LYS A 156 6.12 -12.59 10.69
C LYS A 156 6.40 -11.20 11.28
N GLN A 157 7.00 -10.30 10.50
CA GLN A 157 7.27 -8.93 10.94
C GLN A 157 5.97 -8.17 11.25
N GLN A 158 4.95 -8.27 10.39
CA GLN A 158 3.66 -7.63 10.60
C GLN A 158 2.95 -8.20 11.84
N LYS A 159 3.01 -9.51 12.05
CA LYS A 159 2.47 -10.17 13.24
C LYS A 159 3.17 -9.68 14.52
N ALA A 160 4.50 -9.61 14.50
CA ALA A 160 5.30 -9.11 15.63
C ALA A 160 4.99 -7.64 15.98
N ILE A 161 4.78 -6.79 14.97
CA ILE A 161 4.34 -5.40 15.16
C ILE A 161 2.97 -5.37 15.85
N LEU A 162 2.01 -6.15 15.35
CA LEU A 162 0.66 -6.21 15.92
C LEU A 162 0.68 -6.69 17.38
N GLU A 163 1.46 -7.74 17.67
CA GLU A 163 1.65 -8.24 19.03
C GLU A 163 2.32 -7.22 19.94
N SER A 164 3.31 -6.48 19.44
CA SER A 164 3.98 -5.42 20.21
C SER A 164 3.01 -4.30 20.58
N VAL A 165 2.15 -3.89 19.65
CA VAL A 165 1.12 -2.87 19.90
C VAL A 165 0.06 -3.39 20.89
N LYS A 166 -0.37 -4.65 20.76
CA LYS A 166 -1.29 -5.27 21.74
C LYS A 166 -0.70 -5.30 23.14
N LYS A 167 0.56 -5.73 23.28
CA LYS A 167 1.26 -5.74 24.57
C LYS A 167 1.39 -4.33 25.15
N TRP A 168 1.68 -3.34 24.32
CA TRP A 168 1.74 -1.95 24.73
C TRP A 168 0.44 -1.47 25.38
N PHE A 169 -0.70 -1.73 24.72
CA PHE A 169 -2.03 -1.39 25.27
C PHE A 169 -2.47 -2.24 26.48
N ALA A 170 -1.78 -3.35 26.78
CA ALA A 170 -2.05 -4.14 27.97
C ALA A 170 -1.27 -3.64 29.21
N ILE A 171 -0.26 -2.79 29.01
CA ILE A 171 0.65 -2.30 30.06
C ILE A 171 0.36 -0.83 30.42
N VAL A 172 -0.16 -0.05 29.46
CA VAL A 172 -0.55 1.36 29.63
C VAL A 172 -2.02 1.45 29.99
#